data_AF-A0A0M3IIT0-F1
#
_entry.id   AF-A0A0M3IIT0-F1
#
_cell.length_a   1.000
_cell.length_b   1.000
_cell.length_c   1.000
_cell.angle_alpha   90.00
_cell.angle_beta   90.00
_cell.angle_gamma   90.00
#
_symmetry.space_group_name_H-M   'P 1'
#
loop_
_entity.id
_entity.type
_entity.pdbx_description
1 polymer ?
#
loop_
_entity_poly.entity_id
_entity_poly.type
_entity_poly.pdbx_seq_one_letter_code
_entity_poly.pdbx_strand_id
1 'polypeptide(L)'
;MRHLFQSRKISDRRVNRQLMTAYAMDEHKKWSWRKLKVGQVVKVLRDEGIPADLLLLSSSEPAGMAYIETSNFDGESNLKIRQALPCSASAIKNQNIEDLIASESTVECDPPSGAIYEFKGVINIKKSFTMKAAGSDEFLTYPLGETPFFDAFS
;
A
#
# COMPACT_ATOMS: atom_id res chain seq x y z
N MET A 1 9.65 -18.55 -33.45
CA MET A 1 8.70 -18.59 -32.30
C MET A 1 9.31 -19.05 -30.97
N ARG A 2 10.05 -20.18 -30.87
CA ARG A 2 10.62 -20.67 -29.57
C ARG A 2 11.53 -19.67 -28.83
N HIS A 3 12.33 -18.90 -29.56
CA HIS A 3 13.25 -17.89 -28.98
C HIS A 3 12.50 -16.75 -28.26
N LEU A 4 11.35 -16.31 -28.79
CA LEU A 4 10.53 -15.26 -28.17
C LEU A 4 9.88 -15.72 -26.86
N PHE A 5 9.43 -16.97 -26.78
CA PHE A 5 8.90 -17.56 -25.54
C PHE A 5 9.98 -17.67 -24.45
N GLN A 6 11.22 -17.99 -24.84
CA GLN A 6 12.35 -18.07 -23.92
C GLN A 6 12.74 -16.68 -23.40
N SER A 7 12.76 -15.66 -24.26
CA SER A 7 13.00 -14.27 -23.88
C SER A 7 11.93 -13.73 -22.92
N ARG A 8 10.64 -14.00 -23.16
CA ARG A 8 9.54 -13.62 -22.24
C ARG A 8 9.72 -14.27 -20.87
N LYS A 9 9.97 -15.59 -20.82
CA LYS A 9 10.19 -16.32 -19.57
C LYS A 9 11.38 -15.80 -18.75
N ILE A 10 12.46 -15.37 -19.41
CA ILE A 10 13.63 -14.77 -18.75
C ILE A 10 13.26 -13.40 -18.19
N SER A 11 12.54 -12.57 -18.95
CA SER A 11 12.06 -11.27 -18.50
C SER A 11 11.14 -11.40 -17.28
N ASP A 12 10.13 -12.28 -17.34
CA ASP A 12 9.19 -12.51 -16.24
C ASP A 12 9.91 -12.98 -14.98
N ARG A 13 10.89 -13.89 -15.14
CA ARG A 13 11.70 -14.35 -14.01
C ARG A 13 12.52 -13.24 -13.38
N ARG A 14 13.00 -12.27 -14.16
CA ARG A 14 13.78 -11.14 -13.66
C ARG A 14 12.89 -10.24 -12.79
N VAL A 15 11.73 -9.84 -13.30
CA VAL A 15 10.76 -9.00 -12.56
C VAL A 15 10.30 -9.71 -11.29
N ASN A 16 9.86 -10.97 -11.40
CA ASN A 16 9.37 -11.75 -10.26
C ASN A 16 10.43 -12.04 -9.17
N ARG A 17 11.73 -11.83 -9.48
CA ARG A 17 12.85 -12.00 -8.54
C ARG A 17 13.31 -10.69 -7.92
N GLN A 18 12.77 -9.54 -8.34
CA GLN A 18 13.04 -8.27 -7.67
C GLN A 18 12.69 -8.39 -6.18
N LEU A 19 13.43 -7.68 -5.34
CA LEU A 19 13.25 -7.71 -3.90
C LEU A 19 12.34 -6.56 -3.49
N MET A 20 11.50 -6.82 -2.49
CA MET A 20 10.70 -5.83 -1.80
C MET A 20 10.95 -5.97 -0.30
N THR A 21 10.69 -4.91 0.47
CA THR A 21 10.68 -4.99 1.93
C THR A 21 9.27 -5.35 2.39
N ALA A 22 9.11 -6.49 3.06
CA ALA A 22 7.85 -6.92 3.63
C ALA A 22 7.88 -6.80 5.17
N TYR A 23 6.76 -6.44 5.76
CA TYR A 23 6.54 -6.57 7.20
C TYR A 23 6.10 -8.00 7.50
N ALA A 24 6.79 -8.66 8.44
CA ALA A 24 6.41 -9.97 8.95
C ALA A 24 6.78 -10.05 10.42
N MET A 25 5.76 -10.18 11.30
CA MET A 25 5.89 -10.52 12.73
C MET A 25 7.19 -9.97 13.36
N ASP A 26 7.27 -8.64 13.44
CA ASP A 26 8.31 -7.86 14.14
C ASP A 26 9.66 -7.67 13.41
N GLU A 27 9.83 -8.14 12.16
CA GLU A 27 11.06 -7.89 11.38
C GLU A 27 10.79 -7.46 9.93
N HIS A 28 11.53 -6.45 9.47
CA HIS A 28 11.62 -6.10 8.05
C HIS A 28 12.43 -7.16 7.29
N LYS A 29 11.79 -7.91 6.40
CA LYS A 29 12.47 -8.93 5.58
C LYS A 29 12.41 -8.59 4.11
N LYS A 30 13.53 -8.80 3.40
CA LYS A 30 13.60 -8.67 1.94
C LYS A 30 13.06 -9.95 1.30
N TRP A 31 11.93 -9.85 0.60
CA TRP A 31 11.28 -10.96 -0.09
C TRP A 31 11.29 -10.73 -1.60
N SER A 32 11.36 -11.80 -2.39
CA SER A 32 11.17 -11.70 -3.84
C SER A 32 9.70 -11.38 -4.16
N TRP A 33 9.44 -10.57 -5.18
CA TRP A 33 8.07 -10.20 -5.61
C TRP A 33 7.16 -11.41 -5.81
N ARG A 34 7.68 -12.55 -6.33
CA ARG A 34 6.87 -13.79 -6.47
C ARG A 34 6.27 -14.33 -5.15
N LYS A 35 6.83 -13.94 -4.00
CA LYS A 35 6.39 -14.42 -2.67
C LYS A 35 5.30 -13.53 -2.08
N LEU A 36 5.02 -12.37 -2.66
CA LEU A 36 3.98 -11.45 -2.19
C LEU A 36 2.61 -12.14 -2.18
N LYS A 37 1.85 -11.90 -1.12
CA LYS A 37 0.47 -12.41 -0.94
C LYS A 37 -0.48 -11.26 -0.62
N VAL A 38 -1.75 -11.43 -0.96
CA VAL A 38 -2.81 -10.49 -0.60
C VAL A 38 -2.88 -10.36 0.92
N GLY A 39 -3.10 -9.14 1.40
CA GLY A 39 -3.13 -8.80 2.83
C GLY A 39 -1.75 -8.57 3.45
N GLN A 40 -0.67 -8.69 2.68
CA GLN A 40 0.68 -8.45 3.18
C GLN A 40 1.05 -6.97 3.13
N VAL A 41 1.56 -6.44 4.25
CA VAL A 41 2.06 -5.07 4.32
C VAL A 41 3.50 -5.02 3.82
N VAL A 42 3.79 -4.09 2.91
CA VAL A 42 5.11 -3.87 2.33
C VAL A 42 5.56 -2.42 2.54
N LYS A 43 6.88 -2.22 2.57
CA LYS A 43 7.52 -0.91 2.55
C LYS A 43 8.18 -0.72 1.19
N VAL A 44 7.72 0.30 0.47
CA VAL A 44 8.31 0.74 -0.80
C VAL A 44 9.12 1.99 -0.51
N LEU A 45 10.38 2.00 -0.93
CA LEU A 45 11.26 3.16 -0.81
C LEU A 45 11.16 4.03 -2.07
N ARG A 46 11.68 5.26 -1.97
CA ARG A 46 11.81 6.16 -3.13
C ARG A 46 12.56 5.43 -4.26
N ASP A 47 12.09 5.63 -5.48
CA ASP A 47 12.64 5.05 -6.71
C ASP A 47 12.59 3.51 -6.80
N GLU A 48 11.90 2.83 -5.87
CA GLU A 48 11.61 1.40 -5.99
C GLU A 48 10.33 1.16 -6.82
N GLY A 49 10.34 0.07 -7.60
CA GLY A 49 9.15 -0.37 -8.31
C GLY A 49 8.06 -0.88 -7.36
N ILE A 50 6.80 -0.69 -7.75
CA ILE A 50 5.64 -1.17 -7.00
C ILE A 50 5.35 -2.63 -7.40
N PRO A 51 5.38 -3.60 -6.45
CA PRO A 51 5.36 -5.04 -6.77
C PRO A 51 3.98 -5.61 -7.16
N ALA A 52 2.90 -4.91 -6.84
CA ALA A 52 1.50 -5.28 -7.07
C ALA A 52 0.61 -4.05 -6.90
N ASP A 53 -0.70 -4.17 -7.10
CA ASP A 53 -1.64 -3.12 -6.70
C ASP A 53 -1.64 -2.99 -5.17
N LEU A 54 -1.30 -1.80 -4.66
CA LEU A 54 -1.15 -1.54 -3.23
C LEU A 54 -2.16 -0.51 -2.73
N LEU A 55 -2.65 -0.72 -1.51
CA LEU A 55 -3.35 0.29 -0.75
C LEU A 55 -2.34 1.12 0.05
N LEU A 56 -2.34 2.44 -0.16
CA LEU A 56 -1.45 3.35 0.56
C LEU A 56 -1.93 3.54 2.01
N LEU A 57 -1.26 2.87 2.95
CA LEU A 57 -1.57 2.98 4.37
C LEU A 57 -0.93 4.21 5.02
N SER A 58 0.33 4.50 4.69
CA SER A 58 1.08 5.61 5.29
C SER A 58 2.25 5.99 4.39
N SER A 59 2.71 7.23 4.53
CA SER A 59 3.88 7.76 3.85
C SER A 59 4.70 8.63 4.79
N SER A 60 6.00 8.77 4.50
CA SER A 60 6.89 9.69 5.21
C SER A 60 6.60 11.16 4.90
N GLU A 61 5.93 11.46 3.79
CA GLU A 61 5.59 12.83 3.40
C GLU A 61 4.51 13.45 4.32
N PRO A 62 4.34 14.78 4.33
CA PRO A 62 3.24 15.45 5.03
C PRO A 62 1.87 14.88 4.65
N ALA A 63 0.94 14.86 5.61
CA ALA A 63 -0.44 14.40 5.44
C ALA A 63 -0.63 12.99 4.84
N GLY A 64 0.41 12.13 4.89
CA GLY A 64 0.34 10.77 4.34
C GLY A 64 0.39 10.71 2.81
N MET A 65 0.91 11.74 2.16
CA MET A 65 0.95 11.85 0.70
C MET A 65 2.02 10.96 0.07
N ALA A 66 1.78 10.46 -1.15
CA ALA A 66 2.76 9.78 -1.96
C ALA A 66 2.67 10.26 -3.41
N TYR A 67 3.81 10.34 -4.07
CA TYR A 67 3.94 10.74 -5.45
C TYR A 67 4.32 9.52 -6.28
N ILE A 68 3.47 9.14 -7.21
CA ILE A 68 3.61 7.92 -8.00
C ILE A 68 3.82 8.30 -9.45
N GLU A 69 4.92 7.83 -10.03
CA GLU A 69 5.14 7.91 -11.47
C GLU A 69 4.45 6.74 -12.16
N THR A 70 3.58 7.03 -13.13
CA THR A 70 2.84 6.03 -13.91
C THR A 70 3.27 5.96 -15.37
N SER A 71 4.37 6.63 -15.74
CA SER A 71 4.90 6.74 -17.10
C SER A 71 5.08 5.39 -17.81
N ASN A 72 5.46 4.34 -17.06
CA ASN A 72 5.60 2.97 -17.57
C ASN A 72 4.26 2.30 -17.95
N PHE A 73 3.13 2.86 -17.52
CA PHE A 73 1.79 2.30 -17.67
C PHE A 73 0.90 3.10 -18.62
N ASP A 74 0.86 4.43 -18.49
CA ASP A 74 0.02 5.32 -19.30
C ASP A 74 0.80 6.27 -20.21
N GLY A 75 2.14 6.31 -20.09
CA GLY A 75 3.00 7.21 -20.87
C GLY A 75 2.99 8.66 -20.36
N GLU A 76 2.31 8.95 -19.25
CA GLU A 76 2.28 10.29 -18.65
C GLU A 76 3.53 10.52 -17.79
N SER A 77 4.20 11.65 -17.98
CA SER A 77 5.39 12.04 -17.19
C SER A 77 5.05 12.72 -15.87
N ASN A 78 3.77 12.99 -15.59
CA ASN A 78 3.36 13.69 -14.39
C ASN A 78 3.22 12.73 -13.22
N LEU A 79 3.68 13.16 -12.04
CA LEU A 79 3.48 12.41 -10.81
C LEU A 79 2.02 12.47 -10.39
N LYS A 80 1.40 11.31 -10.20
CA LYS A 80 0.07 11.18 -9.61
C LYS A 80 0.21 11.25 -8.09
N ILE A 81 -0.56 12.14 -7.48
CA ILE A 81 -0.59 12.31 -6.03
C ILE A 81 -1.63 11.35 -5.46
N ARG A 82 -1.23 10.56 -4.45
CA ARG A 82 -2.12 9.69 -3.67
C ARG A 82 -2.00 10.04 -2.20
N GLN A 83 -3.10 10.00 -1.46
CA GLN A 83 -3.12 10.29 -0.04
C GLN A 83 -3.52 9.06 0.76
N ALA A 84 -2.76 8.75 1.80
CA ALA A 84 -3.16 7.74 2.79
C ALA A 84 -4.38 8.21 3.58
N LEU A 85 -5.20 7.25 4.02
CA LEU A 85 -6.32 7.56 4.88
C LEU A 85 -5.87 8.20 6.18
N PRO A 86 -6.58 9.20 6.73
CA PRO A 86 -6.23 9.82 8.01
C PRO A 86 -6.04 8.80 9.14
N CYS A 87 -6.81 7.70 9.11
CA CYS A 87 -6.76 6.63 10.09
C CYS A 87 -5.49 5.79 10.09
N SER A 88 -4.71 5.81 9.01
CA SER A 88 -3.47 5.05 8.87
C SER A 88 -2.26 5.94 8.55
N ALA A 89 -2.49 7.18 8.10
CA ALA A 89 -1.47 8.08 7.54
C ALA A 89 -0.27 8.33 8.46
N SER A 90 -0.47 8.34 9.78
CA SER A 90 0.58 8.62 10.76
C SER A 90 1.39 7.39 11.21
N ALA A 91 1.13 6.20 10.66
CA ALA A 91 1.74 4.94 11.10
C ALA A 91 3.27 4.96 11.00
N ILE A 92 3.80 5.51 9.92
CA ILE A 92 5.25 5.57 9.70
C ILE A 92 5.92 6.59 10.62
N LYS A 93 5.29 7.76 10.85
CA LYS A 93 5.90 8.84 11.66
C LYS A 93 6.00 8.47 13.14
N ASN A 94 5.07 7.66 13.63
CA ASN A 94 5.01 7.26 15.03
C ASN A 94 5.61 5.87 15.29
N GLN A 95 6.11 5.16 14.28
CA GLN A 95 6.55 3.76 14.35
C GLN A 95 5.42 2.76 14.70
N ASN A 96 4.16 3.17 14.64
CA ASN A 96 2.98 2.36 15.01
C ASN A 96 2.38 1.56 13.84
N ILE A 97 3.18 1.24 12.82
CA ILE A 97 2.72 0.34 11.75
C ILE A 97 2.39 -1.05 12.30
N GLU A 98 3.08 -1.45 13.37
CA GLU A 98 2.83 -2.69 14.11
C GLU A 98 1.45 -2.69 14.76
N ASP A 99 1.00 -1.57 15.35
CA ASP A 99 -0.36 -1.44 15.89
C ASP A 99 -1.43 -1.60 14.81
N LEU A 100 -1.20 -1.00 13.64
CA LEU A 100 -2.09 -1.15 12.50
C LEU A 100 -2.12 -2.60 12.00
N ILE A 101 -0.99 -3.31 12.01
CA ILE A 101 -0.94 -4.74 11.66
C ILE A 101 -1.64 -5.59 12.73
N ALA A 102 -1.41 -5.28 14.01
CA ALA A 102 -2.00 -5.96 15.17
C ALA A 102 -3.52 -5.68 15.31
N SER A 103 -4.03 -4.66 14.63
CA SER A 103 -5.45 -4.31 14.61
C SER A 103 -6.36 -5.38 13.99
N GLU A 104 -5.79 -6.38 13.33
CA GLU A 104 -6.51 -7.43 12.58
C GLU A 104 -7.53 -6.85 11.58
N SER A 105 -7.19 -5.69 11.02
CA SER A 105 -8.03 -5.00 10.04
C SER A 105 -8.19 -5.82 8.76
N THR A 106 -9.36 -5.72 8.15
CA THR A 106 -9.67 -6.35 6.85
C THR A 106 -10.04 -5.28 5.83
N VAL A 107 -9.71 -5.53 4.56
CA VAL A 107 -10.13 -4.68 3.44
C VAL A 107 -11.11 -5.48 2.59
N GLU A 108 -12.30 -4.92 2.40
CA GLU A 108 -13.29 -5.41 1.46
C GLU A 108 -13.29 -4.49 0.25
N CYS A 109 -13.24 -5.03 -0.96
CA CYS A 109 -13.20 -4.25 -2.18
C CYS A 109 -13.86 -4.99 -3.34
N ASP A 110 -14.09 -4.28 -4.42
CA ASP A 110 -14.64 -4.85 -5.65
C ASP A 110 -13.72 -5.94 -6.24
N PRO A 111 -14.28 -6.92 -6.98
CA PRO A 111 -13.49 -7.91 -7.70
C PRO A 111 -12.51 -7.27 -8.70
N PRO A 112 -11.39 -7.94 -9.03
CA PRO A 112 -10.44 -7.44 -10.02
C PRO A 112 -11.13 -7.07 -11.33
N SER A 113 -10.92 -5.84 -11.79
CA SER A 113 -11.53 -5.31 -13.02
C SER A 113 -10.48 -4.61 -13.89
N GLY A 114 -10.84 -4.28 -15.13
CA GLY A 114 -10.00 -3.49 -16.02
C GLY A 114 -10.04 -1.97 -15.74
N ALA A 115 -10.77 -1.53 -14.71
CA ALA A 115 -10.91 -0.12 -14.36
C ALA A 115 -9.65 0.38 -13.63
N ILE A 116 -8.63 0.76 -14.40
CA ILE A 116 -7.31 1.17 -13.88
C ILE A 116 -7.30 2.49 -13.10
N TYR A 117 -8.38 3.26 -13.18
CA TYR A 117 -8.52 4.54 -12.48
C TYR A 117 -9.48 4.48 -11.29
N GLU A 118 -10.22 3.39 -11.10
CA GLU A 118 -11.25 3.28 -10.08
C GLU A 118 -10.96 2.13 -9.12
N PHE A 119 -10.98 2.43 -7.82
CA PHE A 119 -10.90 1.43 -6.76
C PHE A 119 -11.89 1.82 -5.66
N LYS A 120 -12.74 0.88 -5.26
CA LYS A 120 -13.70 1.04 -4.17
C LYS A 120 -13.49 -0.06 -3.14
N GLY A 121 -13.49 0.33 -1.88
CA GLY A 121 -13.34 -0.60 -0.78
C GLY A 121 -13.48 0.04 0.58
N VAL A 122 -13.65 -0.80 1.59
CA VAL A 122 -13.86 -0.44 2.98
C VAL A 122 -12.80 -1.12 3.84
N ILE A 123 -12.19 -0.36 4.76
CA ILE A 123 -11.30 -0.92 5.77
C ILE A 123 -12.09 -1.10 7.06
N ASN A 124 -12.22 -2.35 7.49
CA ASN A 124 -12.84 -2.74 8.75
C ASN A 124 -11.76 -2.98 9.80
N ILE A 125 -11.72 -2.13 10.83
CA ILE A 125 -10.75 -2.23 11.93
C ILE A 125 -11.37 -3.06 13.05
N LYS A 126 -10.77 -4.22 13.38
CA LYS A 126 -11.32 -5.14 14.40
C LYS A 126 -10.90 -4.78 15.81
N LYS A 127 -9.61 -4.54 16.02
CA LYS A 127 -9.05 -4.17 17.32
C LYS A 127 -8.69 -2.71 17.31
N SER A 128 -9.14 -2.02 18.36
CA SER A 128 -8.86 -0.59 18.49
C SER A 128 -7.38 -0.32 18.65
N PHE A 129 -6.92 0.72 17.99
CA PHE A 129 -5.55 1.20 18.10
C PHE A 129 -5.56 2.73 18.17
N THR A 130 -4.55 3.31 18.82
CA THR A 130 -4.42 4.76 18.97
C THR A 130 -3.29 5.26 18.09
N MET A 131 -3.55 6.30 17.31
CA MET A 131 -2.57 6.95 16.47
C MET A 131 -2.64 8.45 16.60
N LYS A 132 -1.49 9.11 16.47
CA LYS A 132 -1.43 10.57 16.35
C LYS A 132 -2.19 11.00 15.09
N ALA A 133 -3.03 12.03 15.17
CA ALA A 133 -3.69 12.60 14.01
C ALA A 133 -2.65 13.15 13.01
N ALA A 134 -2.95 13.04 11.72
CA ALA A 134 -2.04 13.48 10.67
C ALA A 134 -1.81 15.00 10.77
N GLY A 135 -0.61 15.42 11.19
CA GLY A 135 -0.23 16.83 11.26
C GLY A 135 -0.65 17.58 12.54
N SER A 136 -1.16 16.88 13.56
CA SER A 136 -1.44 17.46 14.88
C SER A 136 -0.78 16.65 16.01
N ASP A 137 -0.73 17.23 17.23
CA ASP A 137 -0.24 16.53 18.43
C ASP A 137 -1.30 15.68 19.15
N GLU A 138 -2.52 15.64 18.60
CA GLU A 138 -3.64 14.90 19.18
C GLU A 138 -3.56 13.41 18.84
N PHE A 139 -4.03 12.57 19.77
CA PHE A 139 -4.14 11.12 19.57
C PHE A 139 -5.60 10.74 19.30
N LEU A 140 -5.83 10.02 18.22
CA LEU A 140 -7.13 9.48 17.81
C LEU A 140 -7.14 7.97 18.03
N THR A 141 -8.21 7.45 18.62
CA THR A 141 -8.42 6.01 18.78
C THR A 141 -9.39 5.53 17.72
N TYR A 142 -8.97 4.52 16.96
CA TYR A 142 -9.77 3.93 15.89
C TYR A 142 -10.45 2.64 16.35
N PRO A 143 -11.62 2.28 15.78
CA PRO A 143 -12.42 3.12 14.90
C PRO A 143 -12.95 4.35 15.65
N LEU A 144 -13.13 5.48 14.95
CA LEU A 144 -13.56 6.77 15.52
C LEU A 144 -15.06 6.78 15.95
N GLY A 145 -15.63 5.61 16.26
CA GLY A 145 -17.08 5.37 16.29
C GLY A 145 -17.50 4.44 15.15
N GLU A 146 -18.41 4.89 14.28
CA GLU A 146 -18.92 4.12 13.13
C GLU A 146 -17.82 3.79 12.11
N THR A 147 -17.94 2.62 11.47
CA THR A 147 -17.00 2.13 10.44
C THR A 147 -16.91 3.10 9.26
N PRO A 148 -15.71 3.59 8.89
CA PRO A 148 -15.58 4.55 7.80
C PRO A 148 -15.89 3.90 6.45
N PHE A 149 -16.94 4.39 5.79
CA PHE A 149 -17.23 4.13 4.38
C PHE A 149 -16.32 5.00 3.52
N PHE A 150 -15.64 4.43 2.52
CA PHE A 150 -14.76 5.20 1.63
C PHE A 150 -15.31 5.24 0.20
N ASP A 151 -15.56 6.44 -0.31
CA ASP A 151 -15.41 6.74 -1.73
C ASP A 151 -14.00 7.29 -1.93
N ALA A 152 -13.18 6.61 -2.72
CA ALA A 152 -11.77 6.95 -2.92
C ALA A 152 -11.60 8.14 -3.90
N PHE A 153 -12.31 9.24 -3.71
CA PHE A 153 -12.07 10.50 -4.44
C PHE A 153 -12.48 11.74 -3.63
N SER A 154 -11.47 12.46 -3.14
CA SER A 154 -11.41 13.91 -3.22
C SER A 154 -9.97 14.33 -3.43
#